data_AF-A0AAX1KKN2-F1
#
_entry.id   AF-A0AAX1KKN2-F1
#
_cell.length_a   1.000
_cell.length_b   1.000
_cell.length_c   1.000
_cell.angle_alpha   90.00
_cell.angle_beta   90.00
_cell.angle_gamma   90.00
#
_symmetry.space_group_name_H-M   'P 1'
#
loop_
_entity.id
_entity.type
_entity.pdbx_description
1 polymer ?
#
loop_
_entity_poly.entity_id
_entity_poly.type
_entity_poly.pdbx_seq_one_letter_code
_entity_poly.pdbx_strand_id
1 'polypeptide(L)'
;MSLGRKPTAFVSSTCYDLKQVRDDIRSFFQDQLGYDVLLSEYDSFPLDPRAGTVDNCLRAVDERADIFVLIVGCRYGYVTETGHSVTNMEYLRAKAKGIPIYAFVDQKILSILPLWRDNPDGNFQSTVDTPKLFEFVDTFRRNDGIWSFGFETAQDIISTLKTQLSYLFSDCLLLKQKATPQIMSSKVAMLDGYSFQLALMCPAGWEYKLFAQVLSSGLNKLIDRRRDFNFGITLAPSRELQSIEEVIDYITLKMNQLQRAIDAVSVLIRKTLPEAFGKPGVAGDADYIIYSANRLINVYSSIIDWSLDFSTIVTEDDFSGIVSSFSKMCEVTLCDIEQFSKECCEKLLLIPDAISENSEPMSINLTLSLSSPDTDEFYRELNTLLTKLGISLEDN
;
A
#
# COMPACT_ATOMS: atom_id res chain seq x y z
N MET A 1 9.48 8.88 -24.32
CA MET A 1 8.46 8.69 -25.38
C MET A 1 7.25 9.56 -25.05
N SER A 2 6.54 10.08 -26.05
CA SER A 2 5.23 10.70 -25.84
C SER A 2 4.17 9.61 -25.85
N LEU A 3 3.25 9.61 -24.87
CA LEU A 3 2.11 8.68 -24.82
C LEU A 3 1.09 8.96 -25.95
N GLY A 4 1.10 10.16 -26.53
CA GLY A 4 0.23 10.53 -27.65
C GLY A 4 -1.27 10.56 -27.34
N ARG A 5 -1.69 10.36 -26.08
CA ARG A 5 -3.09 10.41 -25.64
C ARG A 5 -3.37 11.64 -24.76
N LYS A 6 -4.61 12.11 -24.80
CA LYS A 6 -5.11 13.17 -23.92
C LYS A 6 -5.28 12.64 -22.49
N PRO A 7 -5.03 13.48 -21.46
CA PRO A 7 -5.44 13.16 -20.09
C PRO A 7 -6.96 12.96 -20.03
N THR A 8 -7.42 12.02 -19.21
CA THR A 8 -8.83 11.75 -19.01
C THR A 8 -9.27 12.12 -17.60
N ALA A 9 -10.23 13.05 -17.50
CA ALA A 9 -10.87 13.42 -16.24
C ALA A 9 -12.14 12.60 -16.00
N PHE A 10 -12.20 11.86 -14.91
CA PHE A 10 -13.42 11.17 -14.46
C PHE A 10 -14.18 12.06 -13.48
N VAL A 11 -15.44 12.38 -13.78
CA VAL A 11 -16.27 13.28 -12.96
C VAL A 11 -17.34 12.48 -12.24
N SER A 12 -17.08 12.20 -10.96
CA SER A 12 -17.96 11.42 -10.08
C SER A 12 -18.87 12.33 -9.28
N SER A 13 -20.18 12.19 -9.47
CA SER A 13 -21.22 12.86 -8.69
C SER A 13 -22.57 12.18 -8.92
N THR A 14 -23.59 12.58 -8.17
CA THR A 14 -24.98 12.32 -8.57
C THR A 14 -25.31 13.09 -9.86
N CYS A 15 -26.12 12.50 -10.75
CA CYS A 15 -26.37 13.08 -12.08
C CYS A 15 -27.55 14.07 -12.10
N TYR A 16 -28.63 13.80 -11.36
CA TYR A 16 -29.89 14.52 -11.52
C TYR A 16 -29.87 15.94 -10.93
N ASP A 17 -29.39 16.08 -9.69
CA ASP A 17 -29.35 17.34 -8.96
C ASP A 17 -28.18 18.23 -9.37
N LEU A 18 -27.11 17.65 -9.93
CA LEU A 18 -25.90 18.37 -10.34
C LEU A 18 -25.75 18.50 -11.86
N LYS A 19 -26.81 18.26 -12.64
CA LYS A 19 -26.74 18.24 -14.11
C LYS A 19 -26.03 19.46 -14.71
N GLN A 20 -26.45 20.68 -14.35
CA GLN A 20 -25.83 21.91 -14.88
C GLN A 20 -24.35 22.01 -14.49
N VAL A 21 -24.02 21.68 -13.24
CA VAL A 21 -22.62 21.69 -12.76
C VAL A 21 -21.78 20.70 -13.57
N ARG A 22 -22.29 19.49 -13.83
CA ARG A 22 -21.61 18.47 -14.63
C ARG A 22 -21.39 18.93 -16.08
N ASP A 23 -22.40 19.56 -16.69
CA ASP A 23 -22.31 20.10 -18.06
C ASP A 23 -21.24 21.21 -18.17
N ASP A 24 -21.18 22.10 -17.18
CA ASP A 24 -20.18 23.16 -17.12
C ASP A 24 -18.75 22.60 -16.92
N ILE A 25 -18.59 21.61 -16.05
CA ILE A 25 -17.30 20.93 -15.81
C ILE A 25 -16.85 20.16 -17.05
N ARG A 26 -17.77 19.50 -17.74
CA ARG A 26 -17.50 18.83 -19.02
C ARG A 26 -16.94 19.82 -20.04
N SER A 27 -17.63 20.94 -20.23
CA SER A 27 -17.24 21.98 -21.19
C SER A 27 -15.89 22.57 -20.83
N PHE A 28 -15.61 22.77 -19.54
CA PHE A 28 -14.29 23.23 -19.07
C PHE A 28 -13.17 22.25 -19.48
N PHE A 29 -13.29 20.97 -19.16
CA PHE A 29 -12.25 19.99 -19.49
C PHE A 29 -12.11 19.74 -20.99
N GLN A 30 -13.23 19.59 -21.73
CA GLN A 30 -13.20 19.27 -23.16
C GLN A 30 -12.81 20.49 -24.00
N ASP A 31 -13.50 21.62 -23.83
CA ASP A 31 -13.40 22.74 -24.77
C ASP A 31 -12.27 23.71 -24.40
N GLN A 32 -12.01 23.91 -23.10
CA GLN A 32 -10.95 24.84 -22.66
C GLN A 32 -9.59 24.17 -22.48
N LEU A 33 -9.56 22.92 -21.98
CA LEU A 33 -8.29 22.21 -21.69
C LEU A 33 -7.94 21.12 -22.72
N GLY A 34 -8.92 20.64 -23.51
CA GLY A 34 -8.69 19.59 -24.50
C GLY A 34 -8.55 18.17 -23.92
N TYR A 35 -9.06 17.93 -22.71
CA TYR A 35 -9.01 16.64 -22.02
C TYR A 35 -10.14 15.72 -22.52
N ASP A 36 -9.94 14.41 -22.39
CA ASP A 36 -11.05 13.47 -22.45
C ASP A 36 -11.82 13.54 -21.13
N VAL A 37 -13.14 13.35 -21.17
CA VAL A 37 -14.00 13.44 -19.97
C VAL A 37 -14.90 12.23 -19.90
N LEU A 38 -14.97 11.61 -18.73
CA LEU A 38 -15.84 10.49 -18.43
C LEU A 38 -16.95 10.93 -17.47
N LEU A 39 -18.18 10.92 -17.99
CA LEU A 39 -19.42 11.20 -17.28
C LEU A 39 -20.41 10.10 -17.66
N SER A 40 -20.97 9.39 -16.67
CA SER A 40 -21.71 8.14 -16.88
C SER A 40 -23.04 8.29 -17.63
N GLU A 41 -23.60 9.49 -17.69
CA GLU A 41 -24.84 9.80 -18.41
C GLU A 41 -24.65 10.15 -19.89
N TYR A 42 -23.40 10.29 -20.34
CA TYR A 42 -23.07 10.68 -21.72
C TYR A 42 -22.73 9.45 -22.59
N ASP A 43 -23.05 9.53 -23.88
CA ASP A 43 -22.81 8.47 -24.87
C ASP A 43 -21.32 8.19 -25.12
N SER A 44 -20.45 9.14 -24.79
CA SER A 44 -19.00 8.98 -24.82
C SER A 44 -18.47 8.05 -23.73
N PHE A 45 -19.30 7.65 -22.75
CA PHE A 45 -18.88 6.76 -21.68
C PHE A 45 -18.69 5.32 -22.19
N PRO A 46 -17.54 4.66 -21.92
CA PRO A 46 -17.30 3.32 -22.43
C PRO A 46 -18.17 2.29 -21.70
N LEU A 47 -18.91 1.49 -22.46
CA LEU A 47 -19.80 0.45 -21.94
C LEU A 47 -19.39 -0.93 -22.46
N ASP A 48 -19.30 -1.91 -21.56
CA ASP A 48 -19.41 -3.33 -21.90
C ASP A 48 -20.87 -3.75 -21.70
N PRO A 49 -21.60 -4.12 -22.77
CA PRO A 49 -22.98 -4.59 -22.68
C PRO A 49 -23.16 -5.87 -21.85
N ARG A 50 -22.08 -6.57 -21.51
CA ARG A 50 -22.10 -7.79 -20.69
C ARG A 50 -21.92 -7.51 -19.19
N ALA A 51 -21.57 -6.28 -18.81
CA ALA A 51 -21.31 -5.88 -17.44
C ALA A 51 -22.46 -5.05 -16.85
N GLY A 52 -22.60 -5.06 -15.52
CA GLY A 52 -23.56 -4.21 -14.83
C GLY A 52 -23.24 -2.72 -14.99
N THR A 53 -24.21 -1.85 -14.71
CA THR A 53 -24.01 -0.38 -14.78
C THR A 53 -22.93 0.08 -13.81
N VAL A 54 -22.95 -0.44 -12.57
CA VAL A 54 -21.94 -0.16 -11.54
C VAL A 54 -20.56 -0.66 -11.98
N ASP A 55 -20.48 -1.89 -12.51
CA ASP A 55 -19.20 -2.47 -12.97
C ASP A 55 -18.58 -1.67 -14.11
N ASN A 56 -19.40 -1.19 -15.05
CA ASN A 56 -18.93 -0.30 -16.12
C ASN A 56 -18.34 1.01 -15.58
N CYS A 57 -18.97 1.61 -14.57
CA CYS A 57 -18.43 2.79 -13.89
C CYS A 57 -17.07 2.51 -13.24
N LEU A 58 -16.98 1.45 -12.42
CA LEU A 58 -15.74 1.11 -11.71
C LEU A 58 -14.60 0.78 -12.68
N ARG A 59 -14.90 0.05 -13.75
CA ARG A 59 -13.93 -0.28 -14.79
C ARG A 59 -13.44 0.95 -15.54
N ALA A 60 -14.31 1.93 -15.80
CA ALA A 60 -13.90 3.19 -16.42
C ALA A 60 -12.94 4.00 -15.52
N VAL A 61 -13.17 4.02 -14.20
CA VAL A 61 -12.21 4.57 -13.23
C VAL A 61 -10.88 3.83 -13.32
N ASP A 62 -10.92 2.50 -13.37
CA ASP A 62 -9.72 1.68 -13.42
C ASP A 62 -8.85 1.87 -14.65
N GLU A 63 -9.47 1.85 -15.82
CA GLU A 63 -8.76 1.66 -17.09
C GLU A 63 -8.41 2.99 -17.75
N ARG A 64 -9.15 4.06 -17.45
CA ARG A 64 -9.07 5.31 -18.21
C ARG A 64 -8.85 6.56 -17.37
N ALA A 65 -9.23 6.60 -16.10
CA ALA A 65 -9.14 7.84 -15.33
C ALA A 65 -7.69 8.20 -14.97
N ASP A 66 -7.26 9.39 -15.39
CA ASP A 66 -5.96 9.98 -15.00
C ASP A 66 -6.12 11.00 -13.88
N ILE A 67 -7.29 11.64 -13.80
CA ILE A 67 -7.68 12.59 -12.75
C ILE A 67 -9.10 12.25 -12.32
N PHE A 68 -9.36 12.25 -11.02
CA PHE A 68 -10.68 12.02 -10.44
C PHE A 68 -11.22 13.30 -9.82
N VAL A 69 -12.37 13.77 -10.29
CA VAL A 69 -13.08 14.93 -9.76
C VAL A 69 -14.32 14.45 -9.04
N LEU A 70 -14.32 14.56 -7.71
CA LEU A 70 -15.44 14.18 -6.86
C LEU A 70 -16.26 15.43 -6.54
N ILE A 71 -17.56 15.42 -6.88
CA ILE A 71 -18.49 16.50 -6.56
C ILE A 71 -19.63 15.93 -5.72
N VAL A 72 -19.71 16.35 -4.46
CA VAL A 72 -20.72 15.89 -3.51
C VAL A 72 -21.77 16.97 -3.30
N GLY A 73 -22.97 16.72 -3.82
CA GLY A 73 -24.16 17.56 -3.60
C GLY A 73 -24.90 17.21 -2.31
N CYS A 74 -26.21 17.43 -2.31
CA CYS A 74 -27.08 17.14 -1.17
C CYS A 74 -27.69 15.72 -1.20
N ARG A 75 -27.29 14.87 -2.16
CA ARG A 75 -27.81 13.52 -2.35
C ARG A 75 -26.71 12.47 -2.29
N TYR A 76 -26.96 11.37 -1.59
CA TYR A 76 -26.01 10.27 -1.49
C TYR A 76 -26.00 9.42 -2.76
N GLY A 77 -27.14 9.35 -3.45
CA GLY A 77 -27.29 8.65 -4.71
C GLY A 77 -27.75 7.20 -4.56
N TYR A 78 -27.57 6.42 -5.62
CA TYR A 78 -27.98 5.01 -5.67
C TYR A 78 -27.09 4.16 -4.77
N VAL A 79 -27.69 3.47 -3.81
CA VAL A 79 -27.03 2.58 -2.86
C VAL A 79 -27.02 1.15 -3.42
N THR A 80 -25.86 0.53 -3.48
CA THR A 80 -25.67 -0.85 -3.92
C THR A 80 -25.95 -1.84 -2.79
N GLU A 81 -25.90 -3.13 -3.09
CA GLU A 81 -26.08 -4.21 -2.11
C GLU A 81 -25.05 -4.16 -0.96
N THR A 82 -23.88 -3.55 -1.19
CA THR A 82 -22.84 -3.38 -0.16
C THR A 82 -23.11 -2.21 0.78
N GLY A 83 -24.21 -1.48 0.59
CA GLY A 83 -24.60 -0.35 1.43
C GLY A 83 -23.89 0.97 1.10
N HIS A 84 -23.01 0.98 0.10
CA HIS A 84 -22.32 2.15 -0.43
C HIS A 84 -23.01 2.71 -1.67
N SER A 85 -22.90 4.03 -1.90
CA SER A 85 -23.33 4.60 -3.17
C SER A 85 -22.35 4.30 -4.31
N VAL A 86 -22.82 4.39 -5.56
CA VAL A 86 -21.94 4.24 -6.74
C VAL A 86 -20.79 5.25 -6.70
N THR A 87 -21.07 6.51 -6.39
CA THR A 87 -20.07 7.59 -6.21
C THR A 87 -19.05 7.23 -5.11
N ASN A 88 -19.51 6.66 -3.99
CA ASN A 88 -18.61 6.20 -2.93
C ASN A 88 -17.70 5.06 -3.42
N MET A 89 -18.23 4.10 -4.18
CA MET A 89 -17.44 3.00 -4.73
C MET A 89 -16.43 3.47 -5.79
N GLU A 90 -16.81 4.41 -6.66
CA GLU A 90 -15.91 5.06 -7.62
C GLU A 90 -14.76 5.78 -6.91
N TYR A 91 -15.06 6.53 -5.83
CA TYR A 91 -14.06 7.18 -4.99
C TYR A 91 -13.07 6.19 -4.38
N LEU A 92 -13.57 5.11 -3.76
CA LEU A 92 -12.72 4.07 -3.16
C LEU A 92 -11.79 3.43 -4.19
N ARG A 93 -12.29 3.22 -5.42
CA ARG A 93 -11.50 2.68 -6.54
C ARG A 93 -10.40 3.64 -6.97
N ALA A 94 -10.72 4.93 -7.13
CA ALA A 94 -9.75 5.96 -7.49
C ALA A 94 -8.65 6.11 -6.43
N LYS A 95 -9.05 6.12 -5.16
CA LYS A 95 -8.12 6.18 -4.01
C LYS A 95 -7.19 4.97 -3.98
N ALA A 96 -7.73 3.76 -4.13
CA ALA A 96 -6.93 2.54 -4.14
C ALA A 96 -5.89 2.50 -5.26
N LYS A 97 -6.16 3.17 -6.39
CA LYS A 97 -5.21 3.31 -7.51
C LYS A 97 -4.23 4.47 -7.39
N GLY A 98 -4.37 5.32 -6.37
CA GLY A 98 -3.58 6.54 -6.24
C GLY A 98 -3.83 7.54 -7.37
N ILE A 99 -5.03 7.52 -7.97
CA ILE A 99 -5.42 8.55 -8.96
C ILE A 99 -5.57 9.88 -8.20
N PRO A 100 -5.02 11.00 -8.70
CA PRO A 100 -5.21 12.31 -8.08
C PRO A 100 -6.70 12.66 -7.92
N ILE A 101 -7.13 12.94 -6.69
CA ILE A 101 -8.52 13.23 -6.34
C ILE A 101 -8.67 14.72 -6.00
N TYR A 102 -9.52 15.43 -6.75
CA TYR A 102 -9.98 16.77 -6.41
C TYR A 102 -11.43 16.70 -5.91
N ALA A 103 -11.64 16.93 -4.62
CA ALA A 103 -12.94 16.81 -3.97
C ALA A 103 -13.62 18.16 -3.73
N PHE A 104 -14.90 18.24 -4.05
CA PHE A 104 -15.76 19.41 -3.90
C PHE A 104 -17.03 19.02 -3.16
N VAL A 105 -17.42 19.80 -2.17
CA VAL A 105 -18.61 19.53 -1.33
C VAL A 105 -19.50 20.76 -1.33
N ASP A 106 -20.80 20.55 -1.53
CA ASP A 106 -21.79 21.63 -1.48
C ASP A 106 -21.68 22.36 -0.12
N GLN A 107 -21.65 23.69 -0.19
CA GLN A 107 -21.46 24.55 0.98
C GLN A 107 -22.51 24.29 2.08
N LYS A 108 -23.74 23.89 1.72
CA LYS A 108 -24.79 23.53 2.68
C LYS A 108 -24.40 22.33 3.54
N ILE A 109 -23.78 21.33 2.93
CA ILE A 109 -23.31 20.13 3.63
C ILE A 109 -22.17 20.49 4.56
N LEU A 110 -21.19 21.28 4.10
CA LEU A 110 -20.07 21.72 4.93
C LEU A 110 -20.51 22.53 6.15
N SER A 111 -21.52 23.39 5.99
CA SER A 111 -22.07 24.20 7.08
C SER A 111 -22.80 23.36 8.15
N ILE A 112 -23.39 22.23 7.76
CA ILE A 112 -24.19 21.37 8.66
C ILE A 112 -23.36 20.21 9.23
N LEU A 113 -22.26 19.83 8.58
CA LEU A 113 -21.42 18.70 8.99
C LEU A 113 -20.97 18.75 10.47
N PRO A 114 -20.56 19.91 11.06
CA PRO A 114 -20.24 19.96 12.48
C PRO A 114 -21.44 19.63 13.39
N LEU A 115 -22.64 20.12 13.03
CA LEU A 115 -23.87 19.86 13.80
C LEU A 115 -24.25 18.38 13.74
N TRP A 116 -24.10 17.74 12.57
CA TRP A 116 -24.31 16.31 12.44
C TRP A 116 -23.31 15.50 13.28
N ARG A 117 -22.04 15.92 13.36
CA ARG A 117 -21.05 15.21 14.21
C ARG A 117 -21.41 15.25 15.68
N ASP A 118 -21.91 16.38 16.16
CA ASP A 118 -22.31 16.54 17.57
C ASP A 118 -23.63 15.81 17.88
N ASN A 119 -24.46 15.56 16.86
CA ASN A 119 -25.72 14.85 16.99
C ASN A 119 -26.02 13.96 15.75
N PRO A 120 -25.37 12.78 15.62
CA PRO A 120 -25.50 11.93 14.44
C PRO A 120 -26.92 11.38 14.23
N ASP A 121 -27.66 11.18 15.32
CA ASP A 121 -29.05 10.70 15.33
C ASP A 121 -30.07 11.83 15.09
N GLY A 122 -29.61 13.05 14.84
CA GLY A 122 -30.46 14.20 14.54
C GLY A 122 -31.23 14.07 13.21
N ASN A 123 -32.30 14.85 13.07
CA ASN A 123 -33.09 14.89 11.83
C ASN A 123 -32.52 15.91 10.83
N PHE A 124 -31.91 15.41 9.76
CA PHE A 124 -31.31 16.22 8.68
C PHE A 124 -31.99 16.03 7.31
N GLN A 125 -33.21 15.47 7.27
CA GLN A 125 -33.92 15.15 6.03
C GLN A 125 -34.20 16.37 5.13
N SER A 126 -34.21 17.58 5.69
CA SER A 126 -34.35 18.83 4.93
C SER A 126 -33.10 19.20 4.13
N THR A 127 -31.97 18.57 4.44
CA THR A 127 -30.65 18.87 3.86
C THR A 127 -30.14 17.71 3.02
N VAL A 128 -30.23 16.48 3.52
CA VAL A 128 -29.72 15.27 2.85
C VAL A 128 -30.81 14.23 2.71
N ASP A 129 -30.71 13.39 1.67
CA ASP A 129 -31.59 12.24 1.50
C ASP A 129 -31.29 11.09 2.49
N THR A 130 -30.03 10.98 2.95
CA THR A 130 -29.63 10.02 3.99
C THR A 130 -28.44 10.53 4.80
N PRO A 131 -28.37 10.24 6.12
CA PRO A 131 -27.20 10.55 6.96
C PRO A 131 -25.88 9.95 6.45
N LYS A 132 -25.93 8.87 5.66
CA LYS A 132 -24.75 8.26 5.02
C LYS A 132 -23.93 9.24 4.18
N LEU A 133 -24.55 10.31 3.67
CA LEU A 133 -23.83 11.37 2.97
C LEU A 133 -22.83 12.06 3.90
N PHE A 134 -23.23 12.39 5.12
CA PHE A 134 -22.33 13.01 6.08
C PHE A 134 -21.23 12.05 6.52
N GLU A 135 -21.53 10.77 6.73
CA GLU A 135 -20.52 9.74 7.02
C GLU A 135 -19.48 9.66 5.90
N PHE A 136 -19.92 9.66 4.64
CA PHE A 136 -19.01 9.65 3.49
C PHE A 136 -18.13 10.91 3.46
N VAL A 137 -18.72 12.09 3.59
CA VAL A 137 -17.99 13.37 3.62
C VAL A 137 -17.02 13.44 4.79
N ASP A 138 -17.40 12.95 5.96
CA ASP A 138 -16.52 12.93 7.13
C ASP A 138 -15.33 11.97 6.92
N THR A 139 -15.61 10.78 6.38
CA THR A 139 -14.62 9.74 6.12
C THR A 139 -13.53 10.25 5.18
N PHE A 140 -13.88 10.76 3.99
CA PHE A 140 -12.84 11.13 3.04
C PHE A 140 -12.05 12.38 3.50
N ARG A 141 -12.65 13.28 4.28
CA ARG A 141 -11.98 14.48 4.78
C ARG A 141 -11.06 14.21 5.97
N ARG A 142 -11.49 13.38 6.93
CA ARG A 142 -10.77 13.17 8.19
C ARG A 142 -9.93 11.90 8.18
N ASN A 143 -10.52 10.77 7.77
CA ASN A 143 -9.85 9.48 7.83
C ASN A 143 -8.89 9.33 6.66
N ASP A 144 -9.33 9.76 5.47
CA ASP A 144 -8.55 9.62 4.25
C ASP A 144 -7.69 10.85 3.94
N GLY A 145 -7.86 11.93 4.71
CA GLY A 145 -7.08 13.16 4.59
C GLY A 145 -7.24 13.90 3.26
N ILE A 146 -8.31 13.62 2.50
CA ILE A 146 -8.56 14.29 1.22
C ILE A 146 -9.00 15.73 1.48
N TRP A 147 -8.17 16.67 1.04
CA TRP A 147 -8.53 18.07 1.06
C TRP A 147 -9.71 18.33 0.13
N SER A 148 -10.74 19.00 0.65
CA SER A 148 -11.98 19.26 -0.07
C SER A 148 -12.33 20.74 -0.04
N PHE A 149 -12.84 21.24 -1.16
CA PHE A 149 -13.27 22.64 -1.29
C PHE A 149 -14.79 22.77 -1.25
N GLY A 150 -15.29 23.82 -0.62
CA GLY A 150 -16.71 24.18 -0.69
C GLY A 150 -17.06 24.74 -2.06
N PHE A 151 -18.28 24.47 -2.55
CA PHE A 151 -18.80 25.14 -3.75
C PHE A 151 -20.26 25.52 -3.57
N GLU A 152 -20.66 26.61 -4.23
CA GLU A 152 -22.06 27.00 -4.44
C GLU A 152 -22.42 26.97 -5.94
N THR A 153 -21.42 27.16 -6.80
CA THR A 153 -21.54 27.22 -8.26
C THR A 153 -20.48 26.37 -8.95
N ALA A 154 -20.70 26.06 -10.24
CA ALA A 154 -19.68 25.39 -11.06
C ALA A 154 -18.40 26.22 -11.22
N GLN A 155 -18.48 27.56 -11.14
CA GLN A 155 -17.32 28.44 -11.28
C GLN A 155 -16.36 28.34 -10.10
N ASP A 156 -16.87 28.06 -8.89
CA ASP A 156 -16.03 27.82 -7.71
C ASP A 156 -15.15 26.57 -7.93
N ILE A 157 -15.75 25.51 -8.49
CA ILE A 157 -15.06 24.28 -8.84
C ILE A 157 -14.04 24.53 -9.95
N ILE A 158 -14.45 25.19 -11.06
CA ILE A 158 -13.58 25.45 -12.22
C ILE A 158 -12.37 26.32 -11.83
N SER A 159 -12.57 27.38 -11.06
CA SER A 159 -11.47 28.26 -10.63
C SER A 159 -10.47 27.54 -9.74
N THR A 160 -10.96 26.69 -8.84
CA THR A 160 -10.12 25.82 -8.01
C THR A 160 -9.35 24.82 -8.88
N LEU A 161 -10.02 24.10 -9.79
CA LEU A 161 -9.38 23.13 -10.68
C LEU A 161 -8.31 23.79 -11.56
N LYS A 162 -8.56 24.98 -12.13
CA LYS A 162 -7.55 25.73 -12.90
C LYS A 162 -6.26 25.95 -12.10
N THR A 163 -6.41 26.34 -10.84
CA THR A 163 -5.28 26.58 -9.94
C THR A 163 -4.56 25.27 -9.63
N GLN A 164 -5.29 24.23 -9.19
CA GLN A 164 -4.67 22.97 -8.79
C GLN A 164 -4.02 22.22 -9.96
N LEU A 165 -4.63 22.23 -11.14
CA LEU A 165 -4.04 21.64 -12.34
C LEU A 165 -2.77 22.38 -12.79
N SER A 166 -2.67 23.69 -12.54
CA SER A 166 -1.45 24.44 -12.83
C SER A 166 -0.28 24.01 -11.93
N TYR A 167 -0.55 23.71 -10.66
CA TYR A 167 0.44 23.16 -9.74
C TYR A 167 0.85 21.74 -10.14
N LEU A 168 -0.13 20.87 -10.42
CA LEU A 168 0.13 19.51 -10.90
C LEU A 168 0.99 19.52 -12.17
N PHE A 169 0.71 20.43 -13.12
CA PHE A 169 1.51 20.56 -14.33
C PHE A 169 2.94 21.01 -14.02
N SER A 170 3.13 21.96 -13.12
CA SER A 170 4.45 22.40 -12.66
C SER A 170 5.25 21.24 -12.04
N ASP A 171 4.62 20.45 -11.17
CA ASP A 171 5.25 19.27 -10.55
C ASP A 171 5.65 18.22 -11.59
N CYS A 172 4.78 17.96 -12.57
CA CYS A 172 5.08 17.05 -13.68
C CYS A 172 6.28 17.52 -14.52
N LEU A 173 6.38 18.83 -14.78
CA LEU A 173 7.52 19.40 -15.50
C LEU A 173 8.82 19.24 -14.73
N LEU A 174 8.79 19.48 -13.42
CA LEU A 174 9.94 19.30 -12.55
C LEU A 174 10.40 17.84 -12.50
N LEU A 175 9.47 16.89 -12.34
CA LEU A 175 9.76 15.46 -12.40
C LEU A 175 10.38 15.08 -13.74
N LYS A 176 9.82 15.58 -14.85
CA LYS A 176 10.35 15.32 -16.20
C LYS A 176 11.77 15.85 -16.39
N GLN A 177 12.08 17.03 -15.85
CA GLN A 177 13.42 17.61 -15.90
C GLN A 177 14.43 16.75 -15.13
N LYS A 178 14.05 16.30 -13.93
CA LYS A 178 14.88 15.45 -13.08
C LYS A 178 15.04 14.03 -13.62
N ALA A 179 14.03 13.52 -14.34
CA ALA A 179 13.99 12.17 -14.89
C ALA A 179 14.86 11.94 -16.16
N THR A 180 15.95 12.71 -16.33
CA THR A 180 16.79 12.62 -17.53
C THR A 180 17.66 11.35 -17.49
N PRO A 181 17.76 10.55 -18.58
CA PRO A 181 18.46 9.26 -18.58
C PRO A 181 19.95 9.30 -18.20
N GLN A 182 20.59 10.47 -18.33
CA GLN A 182 21.99 10.67 -17.96
C GLN A 182 22.20 10.76 -16.43
N ILE A 183 21.12 11.00 -15.67
CA ILE A 183 21.15 11.23 -14.22
C ILE A 183 20.60 10.00 -13.47
N MET A 184 19.76 9.20 -14.14
CA MET A 184 18.98 8.14 -13.49
C MET A 184 19.55 6.75 -13.75
N SER A 185 19.71 5.97 -12.69
CA SER A 185 20.07 4.56 -12.78
C SER A 185 18.90 3.70 -13.28
N SER A 186 19.20 2.48 -13.74
CA SER A 186 18.17 1.50 -14.10
C SER A 186 17.32 1.07 -12.89
N LYS A 187 17.89 1.04 -11.69
CA LYS A 187 17.16 0.68 -10.46
C LYS A 187 16.11 1.72 -10.10
N VAL A 188 16.49 3.01 -10.15
CA VAL A 188 15.55 4.11 -9.92
C VAL A 188 14.46 4.08 -10.99
N ALA A 189 14.82 3.89 -12.27
CA ALA A 189 13.85 3.84 -13.36
C ALA A 189 12.79 2.72 -13.25
N MET A 190 13.09 1.64 -12.50
CA MET A 190 12.18 0.51 -12.27
C MET A 190 11.31 0.67 -11.01
N LEU A 191 11.49 1.74 -10.23
CA LEU A 191 10.68 2.00 -9.05
C LEU A 191 9.22 2.29 -9.41
N ASP A 192 8.32 1.95 -8.49
CA ASP A 192 6.91 2.31 -8.56
C ASP A 192 6.69 3.78 -8.19
N GLY A 193 5.52 4.33 -8.57
CA GLY A 193 5.21 5.77 -8.59
C GLY A 193 5.79 6.60 -7.44
N TYR A 194 5.41 6.31 -6.19
CA TYR A 194 5.86 7.11 -5.04
C TYR A 194 7.35 6.89 -4.70
N SER A 195 7.85 5.66 -4.76
CA SER A 195 9.29 5.39 -4.56
C SER A 195 10.15 6.13 -5.58
N PHE A 196 9.71 6.13 -6.84
CA PHE A 196 10.34 6.86 -7.93
C PHE A 196 10.36 8.37 -7.66
N GLN A 197 9.22 8.92 -7.22
CA GLN A 197 9.12 10.32 -6.84
C GLN A 197 10.08 10.67 -5.69
N LEU A 198 10.16 9.86 -4.64
CA LEU A 198 11.07 10.08 -3.51
C LEU A 198 12.54 10.11 -3.97
N ALA A 199 12.94 9.17 -4.81
CA ALA A 199 14.30 9.07 -5.34
C ALA A 199 14.69 10.26 -6.24
N LEU A 200 13.72 10.90 -6.91
CA LEU A 200 13.97 12.08 -7.76
C LEU A 200 13.86 13.40 -7.00
N MET A 201 12.84 13.51 -6.15
CA MET A 201 12.52 14.78 -5.49
C MET A 201 13.43 15.03 -4.31
N CYS A 202 13.92 13.96 -3.66
CA CYS A 202 14.75 14.01 -2.48
C CYS A 202 14.20 14.99 -1.41
N PRO A 203 12.93 14.85 -0.97
CA PRO A 203 12.41 15.66 0.13
C PRO A 203 13.19 15.42 1.44
N ALA A 204 12.88 16.17 2.50
CA ALA A 204 13.50 15.93 3.78
C ALA A 204 13.27 14.48 4.27
N GLY A 205 14.36 13.83 4.66
CA GLY A 205 14.38 12.42 5.08
C GLY A 205 14.16 11.41 3.94
N TRP A 206 14.36 11.81 2.67
CA TRP A 206 14.08 10.96 1.52
C TRP A 206 14.82 9.62 1.54
N GLU A 207 16.02 9.54 2.13
CA GLU A 207 16.78 8.30 2.20
C GLU A 207 16.00 7.22 2.98
N TYR A 208 15.47 7.63 4.13
CA TYR A 208 14.67 6.76 5.02
C TYR A 208 13.30 6.48 4.42
N LYS A 209 12.63 7.52 3.87
CA LYS A 209 11.33 7.38 3.19
C LYS A 209 11.43 6.40 2.01
N LEU A 210 12.49 6.51 1.21
CA LEU A 210 12.74 5.63 0.07
C LEU A 210 12.95 4.18 0.53
N PHE A 211 13.79 3.95 1.54
CA PHE A 211 13.98 2.62 2.11
C PHE A 211 12.66 1.99 2.57
N ALA A 212 11.89 2.73 3.38
CA ALA A 212 10.63 2.24 3.94
C ALA A 212 9.61 1.92 2.84
N GLN A 213 9.49 2.81 1.84
CA GLN A 213 8.56 2.58 0.74
C GLN A 213 8.97 1.38 -0.12
N VAL A 214 10.25 1.25 -0.48
CA VAL A 214 10.72 0.10 -1.28
C VAL A 214 10.53 -1.21 -0.52
N LEU A 215 10.82 -1.23 0.79
CA LEU A 215 10.59 -2.39 1.66
C LEU A 215 9.10 -2.76 1.69
N SER A 216 8.23 -1.81 1.98
CA SER A 216 6.77 -2.01 2.07
C SER A 216 6.17 -2.50 0.75
N SER A 217 6.47 -1.83 -0.36
CA SER A 217 6.03 -2.25 -1.70
C SER A 217 6.57 -3.65 -2.05
N GLY A 218 7.79 -3.98 -1.66
CA GLY A 218 8.40 -5.27 -1.91
C GLY A 218 7.78 -6.41 -1.11
N LEU A 219 7.52 -6.21 0.19
CA LEU A 219 6.83 -7.19 1.03
C LEU A 219 5.39 -7.42 0.54
N ASN A 220 4.69 -6.36 0.13
CA ASN A 220 3.33 -6.49 -0.42
C ASN A 220 3.29 -7.33 -1.71
N LYS A 221 4.35 -7.32 -2.53
CA LYS A 221 4.47 -8.21 -3.70
C LYS A 221 4.64 -9.70 -3.32
N LEU A 222 5.02 -9.99 -2.08
CA LEU A 222 5.16 -11.35 -1.56
C LEU A 222 3.92 -11.82 -0.78
N ILE A 223 2.80 -11.08 -0.81
CA ILE A 223 1.58 -11.42 -0.05
C ILE A 223 1.05 -12.82 -0.36
N ASP A 224 1.12 -13.27 -1.62
CA ASP A 224 0.67 -14.61 -2.01
C ASP A 224 1.63 -15.69 -1.49
N ARG A 225 2.94 -15.45 -1.52
CA ARG A 225 3.93 -16.35 -0.91
C ARG A 225 3.78 -16.41 0.62
N ARG A 226 3.40 -15.30 1.24
CA ARG A 226 3.05 -15.26 2.67
C ARG A 226 1.79 -16.07 2.97
N ARG A 227 0.80 -16.08 2.07
CA ARG A 227 -0.38 -16.98 2.16
C ARG A 227 0.01 -18.44 1.97
N ASP A 228 0.88 -18.75 1.02
CA ASP A 228 1.39 -20.10 0.80
C ASP A 228 2.05 -20.65 2.07
N PHE A 229 2.88 -19.85 2.73
CA PHE A 229 3.41 -20.17 4.06
C PHE A 229 2.28 -20.49 5.06
N ASN A 230 1.28 -19.60 5.19
CA ASN A 230 0.20 -19.75 6.18
C ASN A 230 -0.62 -21.02 5.99
N PHE A 231 -0.80 -21.45 4.74
CA PHE A 231 -1.54 -22.64 4.37
C PHE A 231 -0.66 -23.87 4.16
N GLY A 232 0.67 -23.75 4.30
CA GLY A 232 1.61 -24.84 4.02
C GLY A 232 1.60 -25.30 2.55
N ILE A 233 1.29 -24.40 1.60
CA ILE A 233 1.17 -24.72 0.18
C ILE A 233 2.56 -24.69 -0.46
N THR A 234 3.00 -25.84 -0.96
CA THR A 234 4.22 -25.95 -1.78
C THR A 234 4.02 -26.97 -2.90
N LEU A 235 4.61 -26.70 -4.06
CA LEU A 235 4.66 -27.62 -5.20
C LEU A 235 6.08 -28.11 -5.47
N ALA A 236 7.00 -27.87 -4.54
CA ALA A 236 8.36 -28.36 -4.63
C ALA A 236 8.38 -29.90 -4.53
N PRO A 237 9.34 -30.56 -5.21
CA PRO A 237 9.43 -32.02 -5.20
C PRO A 237 9.68 -32.54 -3.78
N SER A 238 8.99 -33.63 -3.43
CA SER A 238 9.17 -34.28 -2.13
C SER A 238 10.58 -34.83 -1.96
N ARG A 239 11.07 -34.83 -0.72
CA ARG A 239 12.33 -35.45 -0.34
C ARG A 239 12.07 -36.48 0.74
N GLU A 240 12.43 -37.72 0.44
CA GLU A 240 12.35 -38.83 1.39
C GLU A 240 13.58 -38.82 2.31
N LEU A 241 13.36 -38.93 3.62
CA LEU A 241 14.39 -39.10 4.65
C LEU A 241 14.09 -40.39 5.42
N GLN A 242 15.02 -41.35 5.36
CA GLN A 242 14.79 -42.74 5.76
C GLN A 242 15.27 -43.07 7.18
N SER A 243 16.05 -42.19 7.80
CA SER A 243 16.55 -42.42 9.16
C SER A 243 16.54 -41.16 10.02
N ILE A 244 16.61 -41.36 11.34
CA ILE A 244 16.73 -40.27 12.32
C ILE A 244 17.99 -39.43 12.07
N GLU A 245 19.10 -40.06 11.68
CA GLU A 245 20.35 -39.36 11.37
C GLU A 245 20.16 -38.42 10.18
N GLU A 246 19.49 -38.87 9.11
CA GLU A 246 19.18 -38.03 7.95
C GLU A 246 18.27 -36.85 8.31
N VAL A 247 17.28 -37.07 9.18
CA VAL A 247 16.40 -36.00 9.70
C VAL A 247 17.19 -34.98 10.51
N ILE A 248 18.04 -35.41 11.44
CA ILE A 248 18.87 -34.52 12.27
C ILE A 248 19.86 -33.74 11.41
N ASP A 249 20.53 -34.40 10.46
CA ASP A 249 21.48 -33.76 9.56
C ASP A 249 20.79 -32.70 8.70
N TYR A 250 19.60 -33.00 8.18
CA TYR A 250 18.81 -32.06 7.39
C TYR A 250 18.34 -30.86 8.22
N ILE A 251 17.80 -31.08 9.42
CA ILE A 251 17.40 -30.01 10.35
C ILE A 251 18.61 -29.14 10.69
N THR A 252 19.75 -29.74 11.01
CA THR A 252 20.99 -29.01 11.35
C THR A 252 21.46 -28.14 10.18
N LEU A 253 21.46 -28.69 8.96
CA LEU A 253 21.76 -27.94 7.75
C LEU A 253 20.81 -26.75 7.57
N LYS A 254 19.51 -26.98 7.81
CA LYS A 254 18.47 -25.96 7.69
C LYS A 254 18.62 -24.87 8.74
N MET A 255 18.85 -25.20 10.00
CA MET A 255 19.10 -24.20 11.05
C MET A 255 20.31 -23.32 10.71
N ASN A 256 21.38 -23.90 10.16
CA ASN A 256 22.52 -23.13 9.65
C ASN A 256 22.17 -22.22 8.46
N GLN A 257 21.23 -22.62 7.59
CA GLN A 257 20.71 -21.75 6.53
C GLN A 257 19.92 -20.58 7.11
N LEU A 258 19.05 -20.83 8.08
CA LEU A 258 18.26 -19.79 8.76
C LEU A 258 19.17 -18.80 9.48
N GLN A 259 20.14 -19.27 10.27
CA GLN A 259 21.07 -18.40 10.98
C GLN A 259 21.83 -17.46 10.02
N ARG A 260 22.29 -17.96 8.87
CA ARG A 260 22.93 -17.12 7.86
C ARG A 260 22.01 -16.05 7.28
N ALA A 261 20.72 -16.34 7.15
CA ALA A 261 19.72 -15.35 6.73
C ALA A 261 19.55 -14.25 7.78
N ILE A 262 19.49 -14.62 9.07
CA ILE A 262 19.42 -13.68 10.20
C ILE A 262 20.70 -12.82 10.31
N ASP A 263 21.87 -13.42 10.12
CA ASP A 263 23.14 -12.70 10.09
C ASP A 263 23.17 -11.69 8.94
N ALA A 264 22.60 -12.03 7.79
CA ALA A 264 22.46 -11.11 6.66
C ALA A 264 21.59 -9.91 7.01
N VAL A 265 20.49 -10.09 7.76
CA VAL A 265 19.69 -8.96 8.28
C VAL A 265 20.57 -8.04 9.14
N SER A 266 21.34 -8.62 10.06
CA SER A 266 22.23 -7.86 10.93
C SER A 266 23.26 -7.03 10.15
N VAL A 267 23.84 -7.60 9.09
CA VAL A 267 24.76 -6.88 8.19
C VAL A 267 24.05 -5.76 7.45
N LEU A 268 22.85 -6.01 6.91
CA LEU A 268 22.07 -5.01 6.18
C LEU A 268 21.74 -3.81 7.07
N ILE A 269 21.23 -4.05 8.28
CA ILE A 269 20.84 -2.99 9.21
C ILE A 269 22.04 -2.24 9.78
N ARG A 270 23.11 -2.94 10.18
CA ARG A 270 24.23 -2.31 10.92
C ARG A 270 25.32 -1.73 10.03
N LYS A 271 25.43 -2.19 8.78
CA LYS A 271 26.53 -1.80 7.88
C LYS A 271 26.01 -1.21 6.58
N THR A 272 25.18 -1.96 5.85
CA THR A 272 24.77 -1.58 4.50
C THR A 272 23.88 -0.33 4.49
N LEU A 273 22.85 -0.29 5.33
CA LEU A 273 21.95 0.87 5.39
C LEU A 273 22.63 2.16 5.86
N PRO A 274 23.44 2.17 6.95
CA PRO A 274 24.17 3.38 7.33
C PRO A 274 25.10 3.92 6.24
N GLU A 275 25.72 3.04 5.45
CA GLU A 275 26.55 3.44 4.31
C GLU A 275 25.69 4.00 3.16
N ALA A 276 24.56 3.36 2.87
CA ALA A 276 23.62 3.78 1.82
C ALA A 276 22.93 5.11 2.14
N PHE A 277 22.57 5.35 3.40
CA PHE A 277 21.95 6.62 3.85
C PHE A 277 22.93 7.79 3.87
N GLY A 278 24.23 7.52 3.89
CA GLY A 278 25.24 8.55 3.98
C GLY A 278 25.40 9.11 5.41
N LYS A 279 26.42 9.97 5.55
CA LYS A 279 26.69 10.67 6.82
C LYS A 279 25.73 11.85 6.99
N PRO A 280 25.49 12.34 8.22
CA PRO A 280 24.69 13.55 8.43
C PRO A 280 25.16 14.72 7.55
N GLY A 281 24.24 15.29 6.77
CA GLY A 281 24.52 16.39 5.84
C GLY A 281 25.12 15.98 4.48
N VAL A 282 25.36 14.69 4.25
CA VAL A 282 25.79 14.14 2.96
C VAL A 282 24.64 13.31 2.39
N ALA A 283 24.24 13.59 1.16
CA ALA A 283 23.16 12.86 0.49
C ALA A 283 23.48 11.36 0.39
N GLY A 284 22.49 10.53 0.68
CA GLY A 284 22.58 9.08 0.49
C GLY A 284 22.63 8.65 -0.98
N ASP A 285 22.92 7.38 -1.21
CA ASP A 285 22.95 6.74 -2.53
C ASP A 285 21.64 5.97 -2.77
N ALA A 286 20.81 6.47 -3.69
CA ALA A 286 19.53 5.85 -4.03
C ALA A 286 19.67 4.39 -4.50
N ASP A 287 20.68 4.07 -5.31
CA ASP A 287 20.89 2.71 -5.81
C ASP A 287 21.29 1.74 -4.71
N TYR A 288 22.03 2.24 -3.73
CA TYR A 288 22.45 1.45 -2.59
C TYR A 288 21.32 1.28 -1.57
N ILE A 289 20.47 2.29 -1.40
CA ILE A 289 19.25 2.19 -0.58
C ILE A 289 18.30 1.16 -1.19
N ILE A 290 18.04 1.24 -2.49
CA ILE A 290 17.19 0.28 -3.22
C ILE A 290 17.78 -1.13 -3.13
N TYR A 291 19.10 -1.27 -3.28
CA TYR A 291 19.78 -2.56 -3.09
C TYR A 291 19.53 -3.12 -1.68
N SER A 292 19.71 -2.30 -0.65
CA SER A 292 19.60 -2.72 0.76
C SER A 292 18.18 -3.19 1.10
N ALA A 293 17.17 -2.43 0.68
CA ALA A 293 15.76 -2.81 0.85
C ALA A 293 15.45 -4.14 0.13
N ASN A 294 15.85 -4.27 -1.13
CA ASN A 294 15.64 -5.52 -1.89
C ASN A 294 16.36 -6.73 -1.27
N ARG A 295 17.52 -6.55 -0.64
CA ARG A 295 18.20 -7.64 0.07
C ARG A 295 17.44 -8.07 1.32
N LEU A 296 16.83 -7.14 2.05
CA LEU A 296 15.97 -7.48 3.19
C LEU A 296 14.69 -8.21 2.73
N ILE A 297 14.09 -7.78 1.63
CA ILE A 297 12.94 -8.47 1.00
C ILE A 297 13.32 -9.90 0.58
N ASN A 298 14.51 -10.08 0.00
CA ASN A 298 15.00 -11.42 -0.37
C ASN A 298 15.24 -12.31 0.85
N VAL A 299 15.73 -11.77 1.96
CA VAL A 299 15.86 -12.52 3.22
C VAL A 299 14.49 -12.97 3.71
N TYR A 300 13.51 -12.08 3.74
CA TYR A 300 12.12 -12.42 4.09
C TYR A 300 11.57 -13.54 3.20
N SER A 301 11.73 -13.44 1.87
CA SER A 301 11.33 -14.50 0.93
C SER A 301 12.05 -15.82 1.19
N SER A 302 13.35 -15.78 1.53
CA SER A 302 14.14 -16.98 1.81
C SER A 302 13.72 -17.67 3.11
N ILE A 303 13.23 -16.92 4.11
CA ILE A 303 12.69 -17.49 5.35
C ILE A 303 11.36 -18.21 5.08
N ILE A 304 10.52 -17.67 4.18
CA ILE A 304 9.33 -18.35 3.68
C ILE A 304 9.72 -19.66 2.97
N ASP A 305 10.66 -19.61 2.02
CA ASP A 305 11.12 -20.80 1.29
C ASP A 305 11.70 -21.85 2.24
N TRP A 306 12.47 -21.42 3.23
CA TRP A 306 13.04 -22.29 4.25
C TRP A 306 11.97 -23.08 5.00
N SER A 307 10.88 -22.41 5.36
CA SER A 307 9.77 -22.99 6.12
C SER A 307 8.94 -23.94 5.26
N LEU A 308 8.65 -23.55 4.01
CA LEU A 308 7.93 -24.39 3.05
C LEU A 308 8.72 -25.64 2.63
N ASP A 309 10.06 -25.62 2.68
CA ASP A 309 10.88 -26.79 2.37
C ASP A 309 10.60 -27.96 3.33
N PHE A 310 10.29 -27.69 4.60
CA PHE A 310 9.89 -28.74 5.57
C PHE A 310 8.56 -29.41 5.19
N SER A 311 7.67 -28.71 4.48
CA SER A 311 6.41 -29.29 3.99
C SER A 311 6.62 -30.27 2.82
N THR A 312 7.83 -30.36 2.28
CA THR A 312 8.18 -31.30 1.20
C THR A 312 8.77 -32.61 1.72
N ILE A 313 9.09 -32.68 3.01
CA ILE A 313 9.80 -33.81 3.60
C ILE A 313 8.83 -34.96 3.84
N VAL A 314 9.20 -36.13 3.34
CA VAL A 314 8.52 -37.40 3.58
C VAL A 314 9.43 -38.24 4.46
N THR A 315 8.93 -38.67 5.60
CA THR A 315 9.68 -39.47 6.56
C THR A 315 8.73 -40.44 7.27
N GLU A 316 9.27 -41.33 8.09
CA GLU A 316 8.47 -42.25 8.89
C GLU A 316 7.52 -41.51 9.84
N ASP A 317 6.37 -42.13 10.15
CA ASP A 317 5.32 -41.53 10.98
C ASP A 317 5.82 -41.06 12.37
N ASP A 318 6.90 -41.66 12.86
CA ASP A 318 7.50 -41.29 14.15
C ASP A 318 8.25 -39.95 14.10
N PHE A 319 8.72 -39.49 12.93
CA PHE A 319 9.50 -38.26 12.78
C PHE A 319 8.73 -37.12 12.12
N SER A 320 7.55 -37.40 11.55
CA SER A 320 6.74 -36.40 10.82
C SER A 320 6.35 -35.20 11.70
N GLY A 321 6.05 -35.45 12.98
CA GLY A 321 5.73 -34.41 13.95
C GLY A 321 6.86 -33.40 14.13
N ILE A 322 8.08 -33.89 14.38
CA ILE A 322 9.28 -33.05 14.54
C ILE A 322 9.50 -32.21 13.28
N VAL A 323 9.51 -32.84 12.10
CA VAL A 323 9.71 -32.14 10.82
C VAL A 323 8.64 -31.06 10.61
N SER A 324 7.36 -31.37 10.90
CA SER A 324 6.24 -30.44 10.72
C SER A 324 6.33 -29.22 11.65
N SER A 325 6.88 -29.38 12.87
CA SER A 325 7.03 -28.26 13.81
C SER A 325 7.93 -27.13 13.27
N PHE A 326 8.92 -27.46 12.42
CA PHE A 326 9.80 -26.47 11.80
C PHE A 326 9.09 -25.63 10.72
N SER A 327 8.00 -26.12 10.14
CA SER A 327 7.26 -25.40 9.07
C SER A 327 6.65 -24.07 9.53
N LYS A 328 6.41 -23.91 10.83
CA LYS A 328 5.83 -22.69 11.43
C LYS A 328 6.80 -21.93 12.33
N MET A 329 7.99 -22.47 12.57
CA MET A 329 8.98 -21.94 13.50
C MET A 329 9.30 -20.46 13.25
N CYS A 330 9.36 -20.04 11.98
CA CYS A 330 9.74 -18.67 11.60
C CYS A 330 8.58 -17.66 11.57
N GLU A 331 7.35 -18.03 11.98
CA GLU A 331 6.18 -17.14 11.92
C GLU A 331 6.42 -15.80 12.61
N VAL A 332 6.97 -15.83 13.82
CA VAL A 332 7.23 -14.62 14.62
C VAL A 332 8.25 -13.72 13.91
N THR A 333 9.32 -14.30 13.35
CA THR A 333 10.36 -13.55 12.63
C THR A 333 9.80 -12.86 11.38
N LEU A 334 8.90 -13.51 10.64
CA LEU A 334 8.22 -12.89 9.49
C LEU A 334 7.35 -11.72 9.95
N CYS A 335 6.58 -11.90 11.02
CA CYS A 335 5.75 -10.84 11.60
C CYS A 335 6.57 -9.64 12.09
N ASP A 336 7.73 -9.87 12.69
CA ASP A 336 8.63 -8.81 13.16
C ASP A 336 9.13 -7.94 12.00
N ILE A 337 9.47 -8.54 10.85
CA ILE A 337 9.88 -7.80 9.64
C ILE A 337 8.71 -7.01 9.05
N GLU A 338 7.51 -7.61 9.00
CA GLU A 338 6.29 -6.95 8.51
C GLU A 338 5.94 -5.74 9.39
N GLN A 339 5.97 -5.92 10.71
CA GLN A 339 5.69 -4.87 11.68
C GLN A 339 6.72 -3.74 11.60
N PHE A 340 8.01 -4.07 11.49
CA PHE A 340 9.05 -3.07 11.26
C PHE A 340 8.80 -2.25 9.99
N SER A 341 8.45 -2.90 8.88
CA SER A 341 8.13 -2.19 7.62
C SER A 341 6.95 -1.23 7.82
N LYS A 342 5.90 -1.66 8.52
CA LYS A 342 4.73 -0.84 8.81
C LYS A 342 5.09 0.38 9.67
N GLU A 343 5.84 0.16 10.75
CA GLU A 343 6.30 1.24 11.64
C GLU A 343 7.18 2.26 10.93
N CYS A 344 8.06 1.80 10.03
CA CYS A 344 8.86 2.69 9.19
C CYS A 344 7.96 3.61 8.36
N CYS A 345 6.97 3.06 7.64
CA CYS A 345 6.03 3.88 6.87
C CYS A 345 5.28 4.88 7.75
N GLU A 346 4.69 4.43 8.86
CA GLU A 346 3.89 5.29 9.75
C GLU A 346 4.70 6.42 10.38
N LYS A 347 5.88 6.11 10.94
CA LYS A 347 6.71 7.11 11.62
C LYS A 347 7.39 8.08 10.65
N LEU A 348 7.81 7.61 9.48
CA LEU A 348 8.50 8.47 8.50
C LEU A 348 7.55 9.38 7.72
N LEU A 349 6.26 9.06 7.66
CA LEU A 349 5.23 9.98 7.16
C LEU A 349 5.10 11.25 8.02
N LEU A 350 5.54 11.22 9.28
CA LEU A 350 5.54 12.39 10.16
C LEU A 350 6.63 13.41 9.79
N ILE A 351 7.63 13.01 9.01
CA ILE A 351 8.70 13.93 8.56
C ILE A 351 8.12 14.87 7.49
N PRO A 352 8.09 16.19 7.73
CA PRO A 352 7.62 17.15 6.73
C PRO A 352 8.52 17.09 5.49
N ASP A 353 7.97 17.36 4.30
CA ASP A 353 8.76 17.29 3.06
C ASP A 353 9.81 18.40 2.94
N ALA A 354 9.64 19.50 3.68
CA ALA A 354 10.60 20.59 3.79
C ALA A 354 10.90 20.90 5.26
N ILE A 355 12.19 21.12 5.57
CA ILE A 355 12.66 21.55 6.89
C ILE A 355 13.15 22.99 6.75
N SER A 356 12.65 23.87 7.62
CA SER A 356 13.10 25.26 7.76
C SER A 356 14.09 25.42 8.92
N GLU A 357 14.81 26.55 8.99
CA GLU A 357 15.73 26.85 10.10
C GLU A 357 15.04 26.90 11.48
N ASN A 358 13.74 27.21 11.52
CA ASN A 358 12.95 27.26 12.76
C ASN A 358 12.33 25.90 13.14
N SER A 359 12.63 24.83 12.42
CA SER A 359 12.04 23.53 12.70
C SER A 359 12.67 22.93 13.95
N GLU A 360 11.83 22.43 14.87
CA GLU A 360 12.32 21.76 16.07
C GLU A 360 13.00 20.43 15.70
N PRO A 361 14.08 20.03 16.42
CA PRO A 361 14.70 18.74 16.24
C PRO A 361 13.71 17.60 16.47
N MET A 362 13.51 16.78 15.44
CA MET A 362 12.68 15.57 15.51
C MET A 362 13.58 14.34 15.68
N SER A 363 13.26 13.49 16.65
CA SER A 363 13.92 12.19 16.82
C SER A 363 12.95 11.07 16.47
N ILE A 364 13.35 10.22 15.54
CA ILE A 364 12.59 9.04 15.12
C ILE A 364 13.42 7.81 15.40
N ASN A 365 12.91 6.93 16.26
CA ASN A 365 13.54 5.66 16.58
C ASN A 365 12.86 4.54 15.77
N LEU A 366 13.65 3.90 14.91
CA LEU A 366 13.27 2.73 14.12
C LEU A 366 14.14 1.56 14.57
N THR A 367 13.50 0.49 15.05
CA THR A 367 14.19 -0.69 15.56
C THR A 367 13.58 -1.93 14.94
N LEU A 368 14.40 -2.73 14.25
CA LEU A 368 14.04 -4.08 13.87
C LEU A 368 14.49 -5.02 15.00
N SER A 369 13.53 -5.51 15.77
CA SER A 369 13.73 -6.54 16.78
C SER A 369 13.29 -7.88 16.21
N LEU A 370 14.19 -8.85 16.16
CA LEU A 370 13.84 -10.22 15.77
C LEU A 370 13.69 -11.05 17.04
N SER A 371 12.45 -11.44 17.31
CA SER A 371 12.07 -12.27 18.44
C SER A 371 12.51 -13.71 18.19
N SER A 372 12.76 -14.45 19.28
CA SER A 372 13.08 -15.87 19.19
C SER A 372 11.93 -16.64 18.50
N PRO A 373 12.26 -17.64 17.67
CA PRO A 373 11.25 -18.52 17.08
C PRO A 373 10.42 -19.25 18.14
N ASP A 374 9.16 -19.58 17.82
CA ASP A 374 8.36 -20.46 18.66
C ASP A 374 8.90 -21.90 18.56
N THR A 375 9.23 -22.48 19.72
CA THR A 375 9.81 -23.82 19.84
C THR A 375 8.91 -24.78 20.61
N ASP A 376 7.73 -24.34 21.05
CA ASP A 376 6.85 -25.13 21.92
C ASP A 376 6.34 -26.40 21.23
N GLU A 377 6.00 -26.29 19.94
CA GLU A 377 5.57 -27.43 19.12
C GLU A 377 6.73 -28.42 18.91
N PHE A 378 7.94 -27.93 18.66
CA PHE A 378 9.14 -28.77 18.52
C PHE A 378 9.42 -29.57 19.80
N TYR A 379 9.45 -28.93 20.96
CA TYR A 379 9.71 -29.62 22.22
C TYR A 379 8.61 -30.63 22.57
N ARG A 380 7.35 -30.35 22.22
CA ARG A 380 6.23 -31.28 22.40
C ARG A 380 6.40 -32.55 21.55
N GLU A 381 6.74 -32.39 20.27
CA GLU A 381 6.96 -33.51 19.35
C GLU A 381 8.21 -34.31 19.73
N LEU A 382 9.29 -33.62 20.15
CA LEU A 382 10.49 -34.27 20.66
C LEU A 382 10.19 -35.14 21.89
N ASN A 383 9.43 -34.64 22.86
CA ASN A 383 9.03 -35.40 24.05
C ASN A 383 8.18 -36.63 23.68
N THR A 384 7.30 -36.48 22.69
CA THR A 384 6.47 -37.59 22.17
C THR A 384 7.34 -38.69 21.56
N LEU A 385 8.34 -38.32 20.75
CA LEU A 385 9.29 -39.26 20.18
C LEU A 385 10.14 -39.97 21.24
N LEU A 386 10.68 -39.23 22.20
CA LEU A 386 11.52 -39.79 23.27
C LEU A 386 10.74 -40.79 24.14
N THR A 387 9.47 -40.47 24.42
CA THR A 387 8.56 -41.39 25.12
C THR A 387 8.35 -42.69 24.34
N LYS A 388 8.15 -42.61 23.01
CA LYS A 388 8.03 -43.79 22.14
C LYS A 388 9.30 -44.64 22.12
N LEU A 389 10.47 -44.01 22.18
CA LEU A 389 11.78 -44.67 22.20
C LEU A 389 12.20 -45.18 23.59
N GLY A 390 11.40 -44.93 24.63
CA GLY A 390 11.70 -45.34 26.00
C GLY A 390 12.84 -44.54 26.65
N ILE A 391 13.12 -43.34 26.16
CA ILE A 391 14.17 -42.45 26.65
C ILE A 391 13.51 -41.35 27.49
N SER A 392 13.90 -41.21 28.75
CA SER A 392 13.48 -40.09 29.61
C SER A 392 14.51 -38.96 29.49
N LEU A 393 14.07 -37.73 29.21
CA LEU A 393 14.89 -36.55 29.48
C LEU A 393 14.96 -36.38 30.99
N GLU A 394 16.03 -36.84 31.62
CA GLU A 394 16.34 -36.37 32.97
C GLU A 394 16.77 -34.90 32.88
N ASP A 395 16.09 -34.04 33.63
CA ASP A 395 16.30 -32.59 33.70
C ASP A 395 17.79 -32.25 33.89
N ASN A 396 18.35 -31.47 32.97
CA ASN A 396 19.60 -30.73 33.16
C ASN A 396 19.47 -29.32 32.61
#